data_AF-A0A7T1MH70-F1
#
_entry.id   AF-A0A7T1MH70-F1
#
_cell.length_a   1.000
_cell.length_b   1.000
_cell.length_c   1.000
_cell.angle_alpha   90.00
_cell.angle_beta   90.00
_cell.angle_gamma   90.00
#
_symmetry.space_group_name_H-M   'P 1'
#
loop_
_entity.id
_entity.type
_entity.pdbx_description
1 polymer ?
#
loop_
_entity_poly.entity_id
_entity_poly.type
_entity_poly.pdbx_seq_one_letter_code
_entity_poly.pdbx_strand_id
1 'polypeptide(L)'
;MRHRSLCLSRGGLISALTMALLVSPLPSRSEVLYTLRTQCSLAGAAPVPCSVEAVNDSGATLYRHRIGDQIQTIRITDKPVRMALWDHSAKQWRPLNRASARFSTNTVCFNDRELCVVNPNYLNSVREGNVAAMAGRDLIKVNFGSDGRINASCYDDGCEVSLQ
;
A
#
# COMPACT_ATOMS: atom_id res chain seq x y z
N MET A 1 -27.26 -67.94 -28.02
CA MET A 1 -27.12 -68.14 -26.56
C MET A 1 -27.21 -66.79 -25.86
N ARG A 2 -28.07 -66.69 -24.83
CA ARG A 2 -28.20 -65.68 -23.76
C ARG A 2 -28.50 -64.23 -24.19
N HIS A 3 -29.77 -63.78 -24.13
CA HIS A 3 -30.51 -63.23 -22.97
C HIS A 3 -29.96 -61.90 -22.42
N ARG A 4 -30.72 -60.79 -22.56
CA ARG A 4 -31.63 -60.25 -21.51
C ARG A 4 -32.15 -58.83 -21.85
N SER A 5 -33.47 -58.70 -21.82
CA SER A 5 -34.20 -57.45 -21.60
C SER A 5 -34.04 -56.97 -20.14
N LEU A 6 -34.10 -55.66 -19.90
CA LEU A 6 -34.47 -54.96 -18.64
C LEU A 6 -34.45 -53.46 -18.96
N CYS A 7 -35.55 -52.71 -19.01
CA CYS A 7 -36.52 -52.30 -17.99
C CYS A 7 -36.51 -50.76 -17.93
N LEU A 8 -37.59 -50.13 -18.40
CA LEU A 8 -38.06 -48.84 -17.88
C LEU A 8 -38.19 -48.94 -16.35
N SER A 9 -37.80 -47.89 -15.61
CA SER A 9 -38.60 -47.34 -14.48
C SER A 9 -37.94 -46.12 -13.83
N ARG A 10 -38.72 -45.03 -13.78
CA ARG A 10 -38.89 -44.03 -12.69
C ARG A 10 -37.96 -44.13 -11.47
N GLY A 11 -37.46 -42.97 -11.02
CA GLY A 11 -37.14 -42.80 -9.60
C GLY A 11 -36.42 -41.51 -9.24
N GLY A 12 -37.17 -40.54 -8.71
CA GLY A 12 -36.75 -39.76 -7.53
C GLY A 12 -35.75 -38.63 -7.73
N LEU A 13 -36.27 -37.41 -7.88
CA LEU A 13 -35.61 -36.18 -7.45
C LEU A 13 -35.35 -36.26 -5.94
N ILE A 14 -34.09 -36.34 -5.53
CA ILE A 14 -33.69 -36.13 -4.13
C ILE A 14 -32.98 -34.76 -4.08
N SER A 15 -33.76 -33.73 -3.70
CA SER A 15 -33.23 -32.45 -3.26
C SER A 15 -32.58 -32.64 -1.89
N ALA A 16 -31.26 -32.71 -1.83
CA ALA A 16 -30.53 -32.56 -0.58
C ALA A 16 -30.31 -31.06 -0.30
N LEU A 17 -30.97 -30.55 0.74
CA LEU A 17 -30.78 -29.21 1.30
C LEU A 17 -29.30 -29.03 1.72
N THR A 18 -28.57 -28.16 1.03
CA THR A 18 -27.30 -27.63 1.51
C THR A 18 -27.58 -26.55 2.57
N MET A 19 -27.36 -26.86 3.85
CA MET A 19 -27.23 -25.84 4.89
C MET A 19 -25.93 -25.05 4.63
N ALA A 20 -26.05 -23.87 4.03
CA ALA A 20 -24.95 -22.91 3.93
C ALA A 20 -24.79 -22.22 5.30
N LEU A 21 -23.70 -22.54 6.01
CA LEU A 21 -23.21 -21.75 7.13
C LEU A 21 -22.83 -20.36 6.62
N LEU A 22 -23.68 -19.37 6.89
CA LEU A 22 -23.38 -17.95 6.68
C LEU A 22 -22.33 -17.52 7.73
N VAL A 23 -21.05 -17.76 7.44
CA VAL A 23 -19.96 -17.00 8.07
C VAL A 23 -20.06 -15.58 7.52
N SER A 24 -20.72 -14.70 8.26
CA SER A 24 -20.64 -13.27 8.02
C SER A 24 -19.19 -12.85 8.27
N PRO A 25 -18.46 -12.29 7.29
CA PRO A 25 -17.16 -11.71 7.56
C PRO A 25 -17.37 -10.56 8.55
N LEU A 26 -16.79 -10.68 9.74
CA LEU A 26 -16.76 -9.57 10.69
C LEU A 26 -16.12 -8.37 9.98
N PRO A 27 -16.70 -7.15 10.08
CA PRO A 27 -16.09 -5.97 9.52
C PRO A 27 -14.69 -5.84 10.10
N SER A 28 -13.67 -5.78 9.24
CA SER A 28 -12.30 -5.50 9.66
C SER A 28 -12.30 -4.15 10.38
N ARG A 29 -12.07 -4.17 11.69
CA ARG A 29 -12.08 -2.95 12.49
C ARG A 29 -10.82 -2.17 12.15
N SER A 30 -11.01 -0.99 11.57
CA SER A 30 -9.93 -0.03 11.36
C SER A 30 -9.36 0.38 12.72
N GLU A 31 -8.04 0.19 12.91
CA GLU A 31 -7.33 0.48 14.16
C GLU A 31 -6.21 1.47 13.91
N VAL A 32 -6.13 2.54 14.72
CA VAL A 32 -4.99 3.47 14.68
C VAL A 32 -3.81 2.81 15.38
N LEU A 33 -2.73 2.55 14.63
CA LEU A 33 -1.50 1.94 15.13
C LEU A 33 -0.63 2.97 15.86
N TYR A 34 -0.48 4.16 15.28
CA TYR A 34 0.23 5.28 15.88
C TYR A 34 -0.11 6.60 15.19
N THR A 35 0.25 7.69 15.88
CA THR A 35 0.17 9.05 15.35
C THR A 35 1.53 9.73 15.43
N LEU A 36 1.98 10.30 14.32
CA LEU A 36 3.20 11.10 14.21
C LEU A 36 2.81 12.58 14.03
N ARG A 37 3.33 13.46 14.88
CA ARG A 37 3.30 14.92 14.64
C ARG A 37 4.61 15.31 13.97
N THR A 38 4.53 15.93 12.80
CA THR A 38 5.72 16.22 11.99
C THR A 38 5.47 17.38 11.02
N GLN A 39 6.32 17.53 10.01
CA GLN A 39 6.14 18.45 8.89
C GLN A 39 5.84 17.66 7.61
N CYS A 40 4.93 18.20 6.80
CA CYS A 40 4.58 17.66 5.50
C CYS A 40 4.64 18.77 4.45
N SER A 41 4.85 18.39 3.20
CA SER A 41 4.80 19.29 2.05
C SER A 41 3.90 18.68 0.96
N LEU A 42 3.20 19.55 0.26
CA LEU A 42 2.35 19.20 -0.88
C LEU A 42 2.85 19.93 -2.13
N ALA A 43 2.89 19.20 -3.25
CA ALA A 43 3.27 19.74 -4.56
C ALA A 43 4.57 20.57 -4.51
N GLY A 44 5.55 20.13 -3.73
CA GLY A 44 6.85 20.80 -3.58
C GLY A 44 6.85 22.11 -2.79
N ALA A 45 5.74 22.51 -2.16
CA ALA A 45 5.65 23.69 -1.30
C ALA A 45 6.58 23.60 -0.06
N ALA A 46 6.74 24.71 0.66
CA ALA A 46 7.47 24.69 1.93
C ALA A 46 6.79 23.72 2.92
N PRO A 47 7.56 22.94 3.70
CA PRO A 47 6.99 22.08 4.73
C PRO A 47 6.19 22.87 5.77
N VAL A 48 5.03 22.35 6.15
CA VAL A 48 4.16 22.90 7.19
C VAL A 48 3.86 21.83 8.24
N PRO A 49 3.48 22.21 9.48
CA PRO A 49 3.05 21.25 10.48
C PRO A 49 1.91 20.36 9.99
N CYS A 50 2.02 19.07 10.27
CA CYS A 50 1.02 18.06 9.93
C CYS A 50 0.97 16.94 10.99
N SER A 51 -0.06 16.10 10.89
CA SER A 51 -0.12 14.84 11.64
C SER A 51 -0.34 13.67 10.68
N VAL A 52 0.32 12.55 10.95
CA VAL A 52 0.18 11.31 10.19
C VAL A 52 -0.36 10.23 11.11
N GLU A 53 -1.52 9.68 10.78
CA GLU A 53 -2.07 8.50 11.44
C GLU A 53 -1.78 7.28 10.58
N ALA A 54 -1.08 6.29 11.14
CA ALA A 54 -0.98 4.96 10.56
C ALA A 54 -2.14 4.12 11.07
N VAL A 55 -2.92 3.56 10.15
CA VAL A 55 -4.18 2.88 10.44
C VAL A 55 -4.15 1.52 9.77
N ASN A 56 -4.32 0.46 10.54
CA ASN A 56 -4.56 -0.87 9.98
C ASN A 56 -5.99 -0.94 9.44
N ASP A 57 -6.15 -1.31 8.18
CA ASP A 57 -7.44 -1.48 7.52
C ASP A 57 -7.39 -2.62 6.51
N SER A 58 -8.11 -3.71 6.79
CA SER A 58 -8.45 -4.72 5.79
C SER A 58 -7.24 -5.30 5.02
N GLY A 59 -6.13 -5.58 5.71
CA GLY A 59 -4.90 -6.12 5.11
C GLY A 59 -3.99 -5.07 4.46
N ALA A 60 -4.26 -3.79 4.69
CA ALA A 60 -3.43 -2.66 4.32
C ALA A 60 -3.12 -1.77 5.54
N THR A 61 -2.04 -1.01 5.45
CA THR A 61 -1.82 0.13 6.34
C THR A 61 -2.12 1.41 5.57
N LEU A 62 -3.02 2.24 6.10
CA LEU A 62 -3.33 3.57 5.60
C LEU A 62 -2.55 4.61 6.41
N TYR A 63 -1.85 5.50 5.71
CA TYR A 63 -1.16 6.65 6.28
C TYR A 63 -1.92 7.91 5.91
N ARG A 64 -2.72 8.41 6.87
CA ARG A 64 -3.56 9.60 6.71
C ARG A 64 -2.79 10.83 7.18
N HIS A 65 -2.33 11.63 6.23
CA HIS A 65 -1.60 12.86 6.46
C HIS A 65 -2.59 14.02 6.49
N ARG A 66 -2.79 14.61 7.66
CA ARG A 66 -3.62 15.81 7.85
C ARG A 66 -2.74 17.04 7.81
N ILE A 67 -2.95 17.88 6.80
CA ILE A 67 -2.13 19.03 6.44
C ILE A 67 -3.07 20.23 6.29
N GLY A 68 -3.19 21.04 7.35
CA GLY A 68 -4.31 21.98 7.48
C GLY A 68 -5.64 21.22 7.38
N ASP A 69 -6.51 21.66 6.48
CA ASP A 69 -7.83 21.05 6.24
C ASP A 69 -7.80 19.90 5.22
N GLN A 70 -6.64 19.62 4.62
CA GLN A 70 -6.49 18.56 3.63
C GLN A 70 -6.05 17.25 4.28
N ILE A 71 -6.59 16.13 3.80
CA ILE A 71 -6.16 14.79 4.18
C ILE A 71 -5.60 14.09 2.95
N GLN A 72 -4.31 13.79 2.92
CA GLN A 72 -3.71 12.92 1.91
C GLN A 72 -3.55 11.51 2.48
N THR A 73 -4.06 10.49 1.78
CA THR A 73 -3.99 9.11 2.28
C THR A 73 -3.16 8.24 1.38
N ILE A 74 -2.06 7.71 1.91
CA ILE A 74 -1.28 6.66 1.26
C ILE A 74 -1.75 5.30 1.78
N ARG A 75 -1.99 4.35 0.89
CA ARG A 75 -2.28 2.96 1.24
C ARG A 75 -1.08 2.09 0.88
N ILE A 76 -0.63 1.28 1.82
CA ILE A 76 0.40 0.26 1.62
C ILE A 76 -0.19 -1.11 1.91
N THR A 77 -0.12 -2.04 0.96
CA THR A 77 -0.47 -3.46 1.17
C THR A 77 0.80 -4.28 1.21
N ASP A 78 0.88 -5.28 2.09
CA ASP A 78 2.01 -6.20 2.15
C ASP A 78 1.62 -7.53 1.50
N LYS A 79 2.41 -8.00 0.51
CA LYS A 79 2.24 -9.26 -0.27
C LYS A 79 1.21 -9.18 -1.44
N PRO A 80 1.60 -8.59 -2.59
CA PRO A 80 2.85 -7.87 -2.84
C PRO A 80 2.85 -6.49 -2.17
N VAL A 81 4.03 -5.93 -1.93
CA VAL A 81 4.14 -4.52 -1.54
C VAL A 81 3.57 -3.66 -2.68
N ARG A 82 2.47 -2.95 -2.39
CA ARG A 82 1.91 -1.94 -3.31
C ARG A 82 1.64 -0.65 -2.57
N MET A 83 1.85 0.47 -3.25
CA MET A 83 1.53 1.78 -2.70
C MET A 83 0.58 2.55 -3.62
N ALA A 84 -0.41 3.20 -3.03
CA ALA A 84 -1.38 4.03 -3.75
C ALA A 84 -1.73 5.29 -2.96
N LEU A 85 -2.03 6.38 -3.65
CA LEU A 85 -2.59 7.60 -3.09
C LEU A 85 -4.11 7.62 -3.34
N TRP A 86 -4.88 8.05 -2.34
CA TRP A 86 -6.31 8.28 -2.53
C TRP A 86 -6.55 9.55 -3.36
N ASP A 87 -7.18 9.40 -4.52
CA ASP A 87 -7.66 10.52 -5.32
C ASP A 87 -9.06 10.92 -4.85
N HIS A 88 -9.16 12.08 -4.20
CA HIS A 88 -10.43 12.60 -3.69
C HIS A 88 -11.42 13.00 -4.78
N SER A 89 -10.93 13.45 -5.94
CA SER A 89 -11.77 13.87 -7.06
C SER A 89 -12.41 12.66 -7.73
N ALA A 90 -11.60 11.65 -8.05
CA ALA A 90 -12.06 10.45 -8.72
C ALA A 90 -12.58 9.37 -7.75
N LYS A 91 -12.45 9.58 -6.43
CA LYS A 91 -12.85 8.65 -5.36
C LYS A 91 -12.30 7.24 -5.57
N GLN A 92 -11.03 7.16 -5.94
CA GLN A 92 -10.35 5.91 -6.23
C GLN A 92 -8.90 5.92 -5.76
N TRP A 93 -8.32 4.73 -5.62
CA TRP A 93 -6.90 4.58 -5.33
C TRP A 93 -6.10 4.68 -6.63
N ARG A 94 -5.21 5.67 -6.71
CA ARG A 94 -4.26 5.82 -7.80
C ARG A 94 -2.91 5.21 -7.39
N PRO A 95 -2.34 4.28 -8.17
CA PRO A 95 -1.00 3.76 -7.89
C PRO A 95 0.03 4.88 -7.79
N LEU A 96 0.96 4.75 -6.84
CA LEU A 96 2.18 5.56 -6.86
C LEU A 96 3.11 5.02 -7.93
N ASN A 97 3.86 5.90 -8.59
CA ASN A 97 4.85 5.51 -9.60
C ASN A 97 6.27 5.56 -9.04
N ARG A 98 6.49 6.34 -7.98
CA ARG A 98 7.80 6.49 -7.33
C ARG A 98 7.67 6.94 -5.87
N ALA A 99 8.65 6.55 -5.07
CA ALA A 99 8.90 7.09 -3.75
C ALA A 99 10.39 7.36 -3.59
N SER A 100 10.75 8.29 -2.71
CA SER A 100 12.14 8.56 -2.38
C SER A 100 12.29 8.91 -0.92
N ALA A 101 13.46 8.60 -0.37
CA ALA A 101 13.87 8.95 0.98
C ALA A 101 15.17 9.76 0.89
N ARG A 102 15.14 10.99 1.40
CA ARG A 102 16.31 11.85 1.55
C ARG A 102 16.69 11.92 3.02
N PHE A 103 17.86 11.43 3.36
CA PHE A 103 18.27 11.31 4.73
C PHE A 103 18.75 12.63 5.35
N SER A 104 19.44 13.49 4.60
CA SER A 104 19.90 14.82 5.07
C SER A 104 18.74 15.68 5.59
N THR A 105 17.56 15.53 5.01
CA THR A 105 16.35 16.26 5.39
C THR A 105 15.32 15.40 6.12
N ASN A 106 15.67 14.16 6.46
CA ASN A 106 14.77 13.15 7.04
C ASN A 106 13.42 13.04 6.31
N THR A 107 13.40 13.18 4.98
CA THR A 107 12.15 13.32 4.22
C THR A 107 11.87 12.09 3.38
N VAL A 108 10.63 11.60 3.43
CA VAL A 108 10.08 10.63 2.47
C VAL A 108 9.14 11.37 1.54
N CYS A 109 9.28 11.21 0.23
CA CYS A 109 8.44 11.83 -0.78
C CYS A 109 7.83 10.77 -1.70
N PHE A 110 6.58 10.98 -2.08
CA PHE A 110 5.82 10.17 -3.04
C PHE A 110 5.59 10.98 -4.32
N ASN A 111 5.69 10.33 -5.50
CA ASN A 111 5.52 10.94 -6.83
C ASN A 111 6.25 12.29 -6.98
N ASP A 112 7.59 12.32 -6.89
CA ASP A 112 8.42 13.53 -7.10
C ASP A 112 8.05 14.76 -6.26
N ARG A 113 7.59 14.55 -5.02
CA ARG A 113 7.18 15.62 -4.08
C ARG A 113 5.72 16.06 -4.20
N GLU A 114 4.87 15.26 -4.84
CA GLU A 114 3.42 15.41 -4.73
C GLU A 114 2.99 15.43 -3.25
N LEU A 115 3.53 14.51 -2.45
CA LEU A 115 3.41 14.47 -1.00
C LEU A 115 4.77 14.13 -0.39
N CYS A 116 5.23 14.93 0.56
CA CYS A 116 6.41 14.63 1.36
C CYS A 116 6.09 14.68 2.86
N VAL A 117 6.78 13.86 3.64
CA VAL A 117 6.69 13.80 5.10
C VAL A 117 8.09 13.74 5.70
N VAL A 118 8.33 14.51 6.75
CA VAL A 118 9.55 14.40 7.56
C VAL A 118 9.35 13.24 8.56
N ASN A 119 10.18 12.22 8.51
CA ASN A 119 10.09 11.08 9.42
C ASN A 119 11.48 10.54 9.78
N PRO A 120 12.16 11.17 10.77
CA PRO A 120 13.50 10.74 11.20
C PRO A 120 13.48 9.33 11.79
N ASN A 121 12.44 8.95 12.53
CA ASN A 121 12.37 7.64 13.17
C ASN A 121 12.39 6.51 12.14
N TYR A 122 11.56 6.62 11.11
CA TYR A 122 11.55 5.65 10.01
C TYR A 122 12.91 5.57 9.32
N LEU A 123 13.52 6.72 9.01
CA LEU A 123 14.77 6.75 8.27
C LEU A 123 15.98 6.30 9.10
N ASN A 124 15.97 6.52 10.40
CA ASN A 124 16.95 5.93 11.32
C ASN A 124 16.84 4.40 11.28
N SER A 125 15.64 3.84 11.39
CA SER A 125 15.45 2.39 11.28
C SER A 125 15.89 1.83 9.91
N VAL A 126 15.67 2.56 8.82
CA VAL A 126 16.18 2.16 7.48
C VAL A 126 17.70 2.12 7.47
N ARG A 127 18.39 3.12 8.04
CA ARG A 127 19.86 3.16 8.14
C ARG A 127 20.40 2.02 9.00
N GLU A 128 19.82 1.82 10.17
CA GLU A 128 20.23 0.78 11.12
C GLU A 128 20.04 -0.63 10.53
N GLY A 129 18.95 -0.86 9.80
CA GLY A 129 18.68 -2.15 9.16
C GLY A 129 19.57 -2.45 7.94
N ASN A 130 20.23 -1.44 7.35
CA ASN A 130 20.93 -1.57 6.07
C ASN A 130 22.28 -0.80 6.05
N VAL A 131 23.04 -0.84 7.14
CA VAL A 131 24.23 0.00 7.37
C VAL A 131 25.18 0.04 6.16
N ALA A 132 25.57 -1.12 5.64
CA ALA A 132 26.51 -1.19 4.51
C ALA A 132 25.94 -0.59 3.21
N ALA A 133 24.66 -0.85 2.91
CA ALA A 133 24.02 -0.31 1.72
C ALA A 133 23.76 1.21 1.83
N MET A 134 23.60 1.74 3.05
CA MET A 134 23.34 3.16 3.31
C MET A 134 24.60 4.00 3.51
N ALA A 135 25.78 3.38 3.58
CA ALA A 135 27.03 4.08 3.85
C ALA A 135 27.32 5.15 2.78
N GLY A 136 27.44 6.40 3.23
CA GLY A 136 27.71 7.57 2.36
C GLY A 136 26.55 8.00 1.45
N ARG A 137 25.37 7.37 1.55
CA ARG A 137 24.21 7.69 0.70
C ARG A 137 23.29 8.71 1.37
N ASP A 138 22.77 9.63 0.56
CA ASP A 138 21.77 10.61 0.98
C ASP A 138 20.38 10.29 0.44
N LEU A 139 20.28 9.66 -0.72
CA LEU A 139 19.03 9.49 -1.44
C LEU A 139 18.78 8.02 -1.78
N ILE A 140 17.59 7.54 -1.45
CA ILE A 140 17.05 6.27 -1.95
C ILE A 140 15.85 6.59 -2.82
N LYS A 141 15.73 5.91 -3.95
CA LYS A 141 14.57 5.97 -4.84
C LYS A 141 13.99 4.57 -5.00
N VAL A 142 12.66 4.49 -5.03
CA VAL A 142 11.89 3.28 -5.30
C VAL A 142 10.96 3.60 -6.46
N ASN A 143 11.02 2.80 -7.51
CA ASN A 143 10.08 2.88 -8.63
C ASN A 143 9.03 1.78 -8.50
N PHE A 144 7.80 2.14 -8.83
CA PHE A 144 6.68 1.22 -8.84
C PHE A 144 6.21 0.97 -10.28
N GLY A 145 5.78 -0.26 -10.57
CA GLY A 145 5.10 -0.60 -11.81
C GLY A 145 3.68 -0.05 -11.86
N SER A 146 3.02 -0.22 -13.01
CA SER A 146 1.64 0.26 -13.24
C SER A 146 0.60 -0.34 -12.28
N ASP A 147 0.89 -1.49 -11.68
CA ASP A 147 0.05 -2.14 -10.66
C ASP A 147 0.42 -1.73 -9.22
N GLY A 148 1.32 -0.77 -9.06
CA GLY A 148 1.82 -0.23 -7.80
C GLY A 148 2.87 -1.08 -7.10
N ARG A 149 3.33 -2.20 -7.69
CA ARG A 149 4.40 -3.04 -7.10
C ARG A 149 5.76 -2.40 -7.25
N ILE A 150 6.66 -2.65 -6.29
CA ILE A 150 8.07 -2.23 -6.40
C ILE A 150 8.71 -2.95 -7.59
N ASN A 151 9.20 -2.18 -8.56
CA ASN A 151 9.94 -2.67 -9.73
C ASN A 151 11.45 -2.52 -9.56
N ALA A 152 11.90 -1.43 -8.93
CA ALA A 152 13.31 -1.16 -8.69
C ALA A 152 13.50 -0.36 -7.40
N SER A 153 14.63 -0.57 -6.73
CA SER A 153 15.13 0.27 -5.66
C SER A 153 16.57 0.65 -5.99
N CYS A 154 16.89 1.94 -5.93
CA CYS A 154 18.23 2.42 -6.23
C CYS A 154 18.69 3.41 -5.18
N TYR A 155 20.00 3.46 -5.03
CA TYR A 155 20.70 4.35 -4.14
C TYR A 155 21.29 5.45 -5.03
N ASP A 156 20.87 6.69 -4.80
CA ASP A 156 21.15 7.90 -5.59
C ASP A 156 20.40 8.00 -6.94
N ASP A 157 20.93 8.80 -7.88
CA ASP A 157 20.25 9.19 -9.12
C ASP A 157 20.15 8.09 -10.18
N GLY A 158 20.74 6.91 -9.97
CA GLY A 158 20.75 5.79 -10.91
C GLY A 158 19.42 5.07 -11.10
N CYS A 159 18.29 5.67 -10.71
CA CYS A 159 16.96 5.05 -10.74
C CYS A 159 16.10 5.43 -11.95
N GLU A 160 16.71 5.93 -13.02
CA GLU A 160 16.07 5.98 -14.34
C GLU A 160 16.09 4.57 -14.96
N VAL A 161 15.33 3.65 -14.37
CA VAL A 161 14.97 2.42 -15.07
C VAL A 161 14.09 2.85 -16.23
N SER A 162 14.58 2.72 -17.45
CA SER A 162 13.73 2.74 -18.64
C SER A 162 12.73 1.60 -18.49
N LEU A 163 11.51 1.92 -18.04
CA LEU A 163 10.39 1.00 -18.11
C LEU A 163 10.13 0.77 -19.60
N GLN A 164 10.58 -0.38 -20.11
CA GLN A 164 10.16 -0.89 -21.41
C GLN A 164 8.67 -1.23 -21.38
#